data_AF-A0A223RSX1-F1
#
_entry.id   AF-A0A223RSX1-F1
#
_cell.length_a   1.000
_cell.length_b   1.000
_cell.length_c   1.000
_cell.angle_alpha   90.00
_cell.angle_beta   90.00
_cell.angle_gamma   90.00
#
_symmetry.space_group_name_H-M   'P 1'
#
loop_
_entity.id
_entity.type
_entity.pdbx_description
1 polymer ?
#
loop_
_entity_poly.entity_id
_entity_poly.type
_entity_poly.pdbx_seq_one_letter_code
_entity_poly.pdbx_strand_id
1 'polypeptide(L)'
;MEGKRVDFDQVFHGLKSSGMVRFDGSDELAARVEQEIVRQRKDRKFGGAWKTPTSLGLTSQESLCTSPADVLLNIGVATALFDGSPFAEVARHWAQVRYCGTLRRKEGRLALSEAGNRVVHHHKVAQSEYLGIGFSLVVVREVLRRRYPDWTFSPVDVDYAFRYGGVAGLGEVNQYTDSRPDYFLVGRRTKGGGGLKLVVLECKGTHQGTGHAVEQLAKACKQVASVEVGGRSPDGLMVATLLQASGIESKVIDPPGDSDLWQGSAQDMDDLLNERPGPPPGEFEIREVGAEAAEEPDSEPDSESEPETVAGVEPEGRADSEVGPPPEEGDSGERPARSMVVNVPERLRTWFSKMLANANAASALLFAGAGDAAARYLKDSGGSTIPMNFHEEEGLRSSLRSFELPNGMSILGTRYSTGLPGGRTLEIHKGIEKNLYRELEAGRLAGFMRGAHEIAEERSRSFPRDPRQSVALGNDGTVLWMRVTE
;
A
#
# COMPACT_ATOMS: atom_id res chain seq x y z
N MET A 1 2.53 40.18 -4.09
CA MET A 1 3.12 39.06 -4.83
C MET A 1 1.99 38.28 -5.47
N GLU A 2 1.71 38.51 -6.75
CA GLU A 2 0.77 37.67 -7.51
C GLU A 2 1.35 36.25 -7.59
N GLY A 3 0.69 35.31 -6.92
CA GLY A 3 1.06 33.90 -6.96
C GLY A 3 1.00 33.41 -8.41
N LYS A 4 2.12 32.90 -8.92
CA LYS A 4 2.20 32.28 -10.25
C LYS A 4 1.11 31.21 -10.33
N ARG A 5 0.07 31.47 -11.12
CA ARG A 5 -1.07 30.57 -11.27
C ARG A 5 -0.55 29.26 -11.84
N VAL A 6 -0.84 28.15 -11.16
CA VAL A 6 -0.44 26.81 -11.63
C VAL A 6 -1.11 26.58 -12.98
N ASP A 7 -0.31 26.33 -14.01
CA ASP A 7 -0.80 26.00 -15.35
C ASP A 7 -1.34 24.57 -15.35
N PHE A 8 -2.66 24.45 -15.57
CA PHE A 8 -3.33 23.16 -15.60
C PHE A 8 -2.77 22.25 -16.70
N ASP A 9 -2.41 22.79 -17.87
CA ASP A 9 -1.89 22.00 -18.97
C ASP A 9 -0.53 21.40 -18.62
N GLN A 10 0.28 22.15 -17.88
CA GLN A 10 1.55 21.66 -17.32
C GLN A 10 1.34 20.54 -16.30
N VAL A 11 0.37 20.69 -15.39
CA VAL A 11 0.01 19.65 -14.41
C VAL A 11 -0.48 18.39 -15.11
N PHE A 12 -1.40 18.54 -16.05
CA PHE A 12 -1.99 17.42 -16.76
C PHE A 12 -0.96 16.71 -17.65
N HIS A 13 -0.10 17.46 -18.35
CA HIS A 13 1.04 16.85 -19.04
C HIS A 13 1.98 16.13 -18.07
N GLY A 14 2.15 16.62 -16.85
CA GLY A 14 2.90 15.96 -15.78
C GLY A 14 2.39 14.56 -15.47
N LEU A 15 1.06 14.33 -15.47
CA LEU A 15 0.44 13.06 -15.12
C LEU A 15 0.89 11.87 -15.98
N LYS A 16 1.09 12.11 -17.28
CA LYS A 16 1.55 11.09 -18.23
C LYS A 16 3.07 11.03 -18.40
N SER A 17 3.77 12.05 -17.89
CA SER A 17 5.21 12.19 -18.16
C SER A 17 5.97 11.20 -17.31
N SER A 18 6.37 10.09 -17.92
CA SER A 18 7.21 9.11 -17.24
C SER A 18 8.52 9.75 -16.80
N GLY A 19 8.92 9.46 -15.57
CA GLY A 19 10.19 9.87 -15.00
C GLY A 19 10.84 8.72 -14.26
N MET A 20 12.15 8.84 -14.07
CA MET A 20 12.89 7.86 -13.30
C MET A 20 12.61 8.03 -11.80
N VAL A 21 12.31 6.91 -11.14
CA VAL A 21 12.35 6.75 -9.68
C VAL A 21 13.56 5.90 -9.37
N ARG A 22 14.39 6.36 -8.43
CA ARG A 22 15.54 5.58 -7.97
C ARG A 22 15.11 4.65 -6.85
N PHE A 23 15.74 3.49 -6.77
CA PHE A 23 15.60 2.64 -5.60
C PHE A 23 16.93 2.01 -5.22
N ASP A 24 17.08 1.73 -3.93
CA ASP A 24 18.29 1.20 -3.31
C ASP A 24 17.90 0.04 -2.41
N GLY A 25 18.49 -1.12 -2.69
CA GLY A 25 18.37 -2.34 -1.89
C GLY A 25 19.74 -2.99 -1.67
N SER A 26 20.75 -2.15 -1.43
CA SER A 26 22.15 -2.55 -1.29
C SER A 26 22.47 -3.17 0.07
N ASP A 27 23.62 -3.84 0.15
CA ASP A 27 24.18 -4.37 1.41
C ASP A 27 24.45 -3.25 2.43
N GLU A 28 24.86 -2.07 1.96
CA GLU A 28 25.08 -0.90 2.83
C GLU A 28 23.77 -0.47 3.51
N LEU A 29 22.67 -0.43 2.76
CA LEU A 29 21.35 -0.14 3.34
C LEU A 29 20.95 -1.19 4.37
N ALA A 30 21.11 -2.48 4.06
CA ALA A 30 20.76 -3.57 4.97
C ALA A 30 21.56 -3.49 6.29
N ALA A 31 22.88 -3.26 6.20
CA ALA A 31 23.75 -3.10 7.37
C ALA A 31 23.33 -1.90 8.24
N ARG A 32 22.94 -0.78 7.62
CA ARG A 32 22.45 0.40 8.35
C ARG A 32 21.13 0.14 9.06
N VAL A 33 20.21 -0.59 8.42
CA VAL A 33 18.94 -0.99 9.03
C VAL A 33 19.17 -1.97 10.18
N GLU A 34 20.12 -2.90 10.04
CA GLU A 34 20.48 -3.83 11.11
C GLU A 34 21.04 -3.10 12.34
N GLN A 35 21.97 -2.15 12.14
CA GLN A 35 22.50 -1.31 13.22
C GLN A 35 21.39 -0.53 13.92
N GLU A 36 20.44 -0.02 13.15
CA GLU A 36 19.30 0.72 13.68
C GLU A 36 18.35 -0.19 14.50
N ILE A 37 18.12 -1.44 14.06
CA ILE A 37 17.38 -2.43 14.85
C ILE A 37 18.10 -2.71 16.18
N VAL A 38 19.43 -2.88 16.16
CA VAL A 38 20.22 -3.07 17.40
C VAL A 38 20.08 -1.87 18.32
N ARG A 39 20.09 -0.65 17.79
CA ARG A 39 19.85 0.58 18.56
C ARG A 39 18.45 0.58 19.18
N GLN A 40 17.41 0.31 18.40
CA GLN A 40 16.03 0.30 18.88
C GLN A 40 15.78 -0.80 19.91
N ARG A 41 16.38 -1.99 19.78
CA ARG A 41 16.23 -3.08 20.75
C ARG A 41 16.75 -2.76 22.16
N LYS A 42 17.67 -1.81 22.30
CA LYS A 42 18.14 -1.35 23.62
C LYS A 42 17.08 -0.54 24.37
N ASP A 43 16.12 0.04 23.65
CA ASP A 43 15.00 0.74 24.22
C ASP A 43 13.88 -0.28 24.54
N ARG A 44 13.50 -0.36 25.83
CA ARG A 44 12.48 -1.30 26.34
C ARG A 44 11.12 -1.11 25.66
N LYS A 45 10.89 0.05 25.03
CA LYS A 45 9.69 0.39 24.24
C LYS A 45 9.63 -0.34 22.88
N PHE A 46 10.73 -0.95 22.43
CA PHE A 46 10.84 -1.61 21.12
C PHE A 46 11.19 -3.11 21.20
N GLY A 47 10.82 -3.79 22.29
CA GLY A 47 10.87 -5.27 22.38
C GLY A 47 10.02 -6.02 21.34
N GLY A 48 10.23 -7.34 21.25
CA GLY A 48 9.44 -8.28 20.44
C GLY A 48 10.18 -8.94 19.27
N ALA A 49 9.43 -9.55 18.34
CA ALA A 49 9.97 -10.24 17.18
C ALA A 49 10.34 -9.26 16.05
N TRP A 50 11.48 -9.51 15.39
CA TRP A 50 11.94 -8.74 14.24
C TRP A 50 12.48 -9.70 13.18
N LYS A 51 12.22 -9.44 11.91
CA LYS A 51 12.93 -10.14 10.83
C LYS A 51 14.31 -9.52 10.63
N THR A 52 15.30 -10.34 10.28
CA THR A 52 16.64 -9.86 9.91
C THR A 52 16.58 -9.14 8.56
N PRO A 53 16.99 -7.87 8.48
CA PRO A 53 17.01 -7.14 7.22
C PRO A 53 18.03 -7.79 6.27
N THR A 54 17.63 -8.10 5.05
CA THR A 54 18.53 -8.62 4.01
C THR A 54 18.46 -7.74 2.77
N SER A 55 19.59 -7.57 2.11
CA SER A 55 19.67 -6.79 0.87
C SER A 55 19.04 -7.55 -0.30
N LEU A 56 18.71 -6.81 -1.35
CA LEU A 56 18.26 -7.37 -2.62
C LEU A 56 19.45 -7.69 -3.57
N GLY A 57 20.70 -7.53 -3.09
CA GLY A 57 21.90 -7.59 -3.95
C GLY A 57 21.91 -6.52 -5.06
N LEU A 58 21.17 -5.43 -4.86
CA LEU A 58 21.04 -4.35 -5.83
C LEU A 58 22.09 -3.27 -5.59
N THR A 59 22.40 -2.51 -6.64
CA THR A 59 23.22 -1.30 -6.49
C THR A 59 22.39 -0.17 -5.88
N SER A 60 23.05 0.83 -5.27
CA SER A 60 22.37 2.00 -4.70
C SER A 60 21.79 2.97 -5.74
N GLN A 61 21.83 2.60 -7.04
CA GLN A 61 21.42 3.45 -8.16
C GLN A 61 20.48 2.77 -9.14
N GLU A 62 19.81 1.69 -8.73
CA GLU A 62 18.75 1.11 -9.57
C GLU A 62 17.67 2.17 -9.86
N SER A 63 17.07 2.06 -11.04
CA SER A 63 16.00 2.96 -11.44
C SER A 63 14.94 2.24 -12.24
N LEU A 64 13.72 2.74 -12.12
CA LEU A 64 12.59 2.31 -12.93
C LEU A 64 11.91 3.55 -13.50
N CYS A 65 11.23 3.37 -14.63
CA CYS A 65 10.44 4.42 -15.26
C CYS A 65 8.97 4.23 -14.86
N THR A 66 8.34 5.28 -14.33
CA THR A 66 6.91 5.29 -14.01
C THR A 66 6.33 6.68 -14.25
N SER A 67 5.01 6.80 -14.36
CA SER A 67 4.31 8.08 -14.41
C SER A 67 3.55 8.37 -13.10
N PRO A 68 3.18 9.63 -12.82
CA PRO A 68 2.24 9.93 -11.74
C PRO A 68 0.90 9.19 -11.89
N ALA A 69 0.40 9.00 -13.11
CA ALA A 69 -0.83 8.24 -13.34
C ALA A 69 -0.71 6.77 -12.90
N ASP A 70 0.43 6.13 -13.12
CA ASP A 70 0.69 4.77 -12.62
C ASP A 70 0.69 4.73 -11.08
N VAL A 71 1.29 5.74 -10.44
CA VAL A 71 1.30 5.85 -8.96
C VAL A 71 -0.11 6.02 -8.42
N LEU A 72 -0.92 6.90 -9.04
CA LEU A 72 -2.32 7.13 -8.65
C LEU A 72 -3.21 5.90 -8.85
N LEU A 73 -2.99 5.12 -9.92
CA LEU A 73 -3.67 3.85 -10.12
C LEU A 73 -3.35 2.87 -8.99
N ASN A 74 -2.08 2.74 -8.61
CA ASN A 74 -1.68 1.87 -7.51
C ASN A 74 -2.31 2.27 -6.17
N ILE A 75 -2.34 3.58 -5.88
CA ILE A 75 -3.03 4.11 -4.69
C ILE A 75 -4.51 3.71 -4.73
N GLY A 76 -5.18 4.01 -5.85
CA GLY A 76 -6.61 3.76 -5.99
C GLY A 76 -7.02 2.30 -5.81
N VAL A 77 -6.22 1.37 -6.31
CA VAL A 77 -6.48 -0.08 -6.14
C VAL A 77 -6.17 -0.54 -4.72
N ALA A 78 -5.04 -0.11 -4.15
CA ALA A 78 -4.59 -0.55 -2.83
C ALA A 78 -5.52 -0.09 -1.69
N THR A 79 -6.13 1.09 -1.84
CA THR A 79 -7.05 1.64 -0.82
C THR A 79 -8.52 1.39 -1.15
N ALA A 80 -8.82 0.45 -2.07
CA ALA A 80 -10.19 0.22 -2.55
C ALA A 80 -11.08 -0.48 -1.49
N LEU A 81 -10.50 -1.32 -0.63
CA LEU A 81 -11.22 -2.13 0.37
C LEU A 81 -11.70 -1.34 1.60
N PHE A 82 -11.79 -0.02 1.48
CA PHE A 82 -12.45 0.84 2.45
C PHE A 82 -13.96 0.55 2.45
N ASP A 83 -14.46 -0.13 3.48
CA ASP A 83 -15.86 -0.52 3.60
C ASP A 83 -16.60 0.17 4.75
N GLY A 84 -17.93 0.04 4.77
CA GLY A 84 -18.78 0.48 5.88
C GLY A 84 -19.20 1.95 5.89
N SER A 85 -18.60 2.81 5.05
CA SER A 85 -19.03 4.22 4.93
C SER A 85 -19.98 4.44 3.76
N PRO A 86 -21.06 5.22 3.92
CA PRO A 86 -21.88 5.66 2.80
C PRO A 86 -21.11 6.55 1.81
N PHE A 87 -19.95 7.08 2.20
CA PHE A 87 -19.06 7.90 1.37
C PHE A 87 -17.92 7.10 0.71
N ALA A 88 -17.94 5.77 0.78
CA ALA A 88 -16.83 4.93 0.30
C ALA A 88 -16.48 5.19 -1.18
N GLU A 89 -17.46 5.38 -2.06
CA GLU A 89 -17.21 5.68 -3.47
C GLU A 89 -16.48 7.02 -3.68
N VAL A 90 -16.85 8.04 -2.90
CA VAL A 90 -16.19 9.35 -2.93
C VAL A 90 -14.76 9.24 -2.40
N ALA A 91 -14.56 8.49 -1.31
CA ALA A 91 -13.23 8.26 -0.74
C ALA A 91 -12.30 7.54 -1.75
N ARG A 92 -12.80 6.50 -2.42
CA ARG A 92 -12.05 5.79 -3.48
C ARG A 92 -11.71 6.71 -4.65
N HIS A 93 -12.65 7.55 -5.09
CA HIS A 93 -12.38 8.53 -6.13
C HIS A 93 -11.33 9.55 -5.69
N TRP A 94 -11.45 10.06 -4.46
CA TRP A 94 -10.54 11.05 -3.89
C TRP A 94 -9.08 10.57 -3.87
N ALA A 95 -8.84 9.28 -3.60
CA ALA A 95 -7.53 8.66 -3.63
C ALA A 95 -6.79 8.84 -4.98
N GLN A 96 -7.54 8.97 -6.09
CA GLN A 96 -7.01 9.08 -7.44
C GLN A 96 -6.83 10.53 -7.91
N VAL A 97 -7.56 11.48 -7.32
CA VAL A 97 -7.56 12.89 -7.77
C VAL A 97 -6.68 13.78 -6.90
N ARG A 98 -6.64 13.51 -5.59
CA ARG A 98 -6.01 14.39 -4.59
C ARG A 98 -4.57 14.77 -4.93
N TYR A 99 -3.82 13.85 -5.54
CA TYR A 99 -2.38 14.02 -5.78
C TYR A 99 -2.02 14.26 -7.26
N CYS A 100 -3.00 14.54 -8.14
CA CYS A 100 -2.75 14.81 -9.55
C CYS A 100 -1.75 15.96 -9.80
N GLY A 101 -1.73 16.96 -8.93
CA GLY A 101 -0.81 18.11 -9.00
C GLY A 101 0.47 17.97 -8.17
N THR A 102 0.67 16.85 -7.48
CA THR A 102 1.73 16.72 -6.47
C THR A 102 3.08 16.32 -7.05
N LEU A 103 3.08 15.64 -8.20
CA LEU A 103 4.29 15.14 -8.84
C LEU A 103 4.60 15.91 -10.13
N ARG A 104 5.88 15.99 -10.48
CA ARG A 104 6.36 16.53 -11.75
C ARG A 104 7.58 15.76 -12.23
N ARG A 105 7.90 15.91 -13.51
CA ARG A 105 9.20 15.50 -14.05
C ARG A 105 10.21 16.65 -13.92
N LYS A 106 11.35 16.39 -13.28
CA LYS A 106 12.49 17.32 -13.16
C LYS A 106 13.76 16.56 -13.55
N GLU A 107 14.50 17.07 -14.55
CA GLU A 107 15.77 16.48 -15.00
C GLU A 107 15.66 14.97 -15.28
N GLY A 108 14.56 14.55 -15.93
CA GLY A 108 14.31 13.15 -16.24
C GLY A 108 13.77 12.29 -15.08
N ARG A 109 13.77 12.80 -13.85
CA ARG A 109 13.28 12.09 -12.64
C ARG A 109 11.88 12.53 -12.25
N LEU A 110 11.13 11.67 -11.58
CA LEU A 110 9.95 12.13 -10.84
C LEU A 110 10.40 12.84 -9.56
N ALA A 111 9.71 13.92 -9.21
CA ALA A 111 9.96 14.73 -8.02
C ALA A 111 8.67 15.39 -7.55
N LEU A 112 8.65 15.90 -6.31
CA LEU A 112 7.56 16.75 -5.86
C LEU A 112 7.48 18.04 -6.71
N SER A 113 6.25 18.43 -7.04
CA SER A 113 5.94 19.72 -7.62
C SER A 113 6.09 20.84 -6.58
N GLU A 114 6.10 22.09 -7.04
CA GLU A 114 6.12 23.24 -6.11
C GLU A 114 4.86 23.28 -5.23
N ALA A 115 3.71 22.86 -5.77
CA ALA A 115 2.47 22.74 -4.99
C ALA A 115 2.55 21.58 -3.99
N GLY A 116 3.06 20.42 -4.41
CA GLY A 116 3.26 19.25 -3.56
C GLY A 116 4.19 19.53 -2.38
N ASN A 117 5.26 20.29 -2.61
CA ASN A 117 6.28 20.60 -1.60
C ASN A 117 5.83 21.66 -0.56
N ARG A 118 4.82 22.48 -0.89
CA ARG A 118 4.34 23.60 -0.05
C ARG A 118 3.24 23.25 0.95
N VAL A 119 2.85 21.98 1.05
CA VAL A 119 1.79 21.55 1.97
C VAL A 119 2.24 21.68 3.44
N VAL A 120 1.31 22.05 4.33
CA VAL A 120 1.57 22.19 5.77
C VAL A 120 1.71 20.83 6.46
N HIS A 121 2.26 20.79 7.68
CA HIS A 121 2.72 19.57 8.36
C HIS A 121 1.70 18.41 8.36
N HIS A 122 0.45 18.62 8.81
CA HIS A 122 -0.55 17.54 8.82
C HIS A 122 -0.92 17.00 7.43
N HIS A 123 -0.87 17.86 6.40
CA HIS A 123 -1.06 17.41 5.02
C HIS A 123 0.15 16.67 4.45
N LYS A 124 1.37 16.90 4.99
CA LYS A 124 2.57 16.12 4.65
C LYS A 124 2.45 14.68 5.12
N VAL A 125 1.89 14.45 6.31
CA VAL A 125 1.70 13.08 6.83
C VAL A 125 0.83 12.28 5.87
N ALA A 126 -0.41 12.75 5.61
CA ALA A 126 -1.31 12.08 4.68
C ALA A 126 -0.74 11.99 3.26
N GLN A 127 -0.06 13.04 2.77
CA GLN A 127 0.59 12.98 1.45
C GLN A 127 1.64 11.87 1.39
N SER A 128 2.48 11.78 2.43
CA SER A 128 3.56 10.81 2.48
C SER A 128 3.08 9.38 2.63
N GLU A 129 2.01 9.15 3.38
CA GLU A 129 1.38 7.84 3.54
C GLU A 129 0.86 7.30 2.19
N TYR A 130 -0.03 8.04 1.53
CA TYR A 130 -0.63 7.61 0.27
C TYR A 130 0.39 7.53 -0.88
N LEU A 131 1.26 8.54 -1.04
CA LEU A 131 2.31 8.45 -2.06
C LEU A 131 3.33 7.36 -1.74
N GLY A 132 3.60 7.13 -0.45
CA GLY A 132 4.42 6.02 0.03
C GLY A 132 3.87 4.68 -0.45
N ILE A 133 2.58 4.41 -0.27
CA ILE A 133 1.89 3.22 -0.78
C ILE A 133 2.07 3.10 -2.30
N GLY A 134 1.71 4.16 -3.05
CA GLY A 134 1.75 4.15 -4.50
C GLY A 134 3.14 3.86 -5.08
N PHE A 135 4.17 4.54 -4.58
CA PHE A 135 5.55 4.30 -5.02
C PHE A 135 6.09 2.95 -4.57
N SER A 136 5.75 2.51 -3.35
CA SER A 136 6.18 1.20 -2.83
C SER A 136 5.66 0.07 -3.71
N LEU A 137 4.39 0.12 -4.13
CA LEU A 137 3.82 -0.87 -5.03
C LEU A 137 4.47 -0.86 -6.41
N VAL A 138 4.81 0.32 -6.96
CA VAL A 138 5.54 0.42 -8.22
C VAL A 138 6.93 -0.23 -8.11
N VAL A 139 7.68 0.11 -7.06
CA VAL A 139 9.04 -0.40 -6.84
C VAL A 139 9.04 -1.90 -6.56
N VAL A 140 8.16 -2.35 -5.66
CA VAL A 140 8.09 -3.77 -5.26
C VAL A 140 7.63 -4.64 -6.41
N ARG A 141 6.73 -4.17 -7.28
CA ARG A 141 6.39 -4.92 -8.50
C ARG A 141 7.59 -5.11 -9.40
N GLU A 142 8.45 -4.10 -9.56
CA GLU A 142 9.68 -4.26 -10.34
C GLU A 142 10.67 -5.23 -9.68
N VAL A 143 10.83 -5.16 -8.36
CA VAL A 143 11.66 -6.11 -7.59
C VAL A 143 11.14 -7.55 -7.74
N LEU A 144 9.85 -7.76 -7.51
CA LEU A 144 9.22 -9.07 -7.60
C LEU A 144 9.18 -9.61 -9.03
N ARG A 145 9.03 -8.76 -10.05
CA ARG A 145 9.13 -9.16 -11.45
C ARG A 145 10.53 -9.70 -11.78
N ARG A 146 11.59 -9.10 -11.22
CA ARG A 146 12.97 -9.61 -11.37
C ARG A 146 13.17 -10.93 -10.63
N ARG A 147 12.66 -11.04 -9.40
CA ARG A 147 12.79 -12.24 -8.55
C ARG A 147 11.93 -13.41 -9.02
N TYR A 148 10.75 -13.13 -9.54
CA TYR A 148 9.73 -14.09 -9.93
C TYR A 148 9.13 -13.73 -11.31
N PRO A 149 9.88 -13.95 -12.42
CA PRO A 149 9.50 -13.44 -13.75
C PRO A 149 8.19 -14.05 -14.31
N ASP A 150 7.82 -15.25 -13.89
CA ASP A 150 6.57 -15.92 -14.28
C ASP A 150 5.45 -15.71 -13.24
N TRP A 151 5.47 -14.60 -12.50
CA TRP A 151 4.50 -14.30 -11.45
C TRP A 151 4.03 -12.85 -11.53
N THR A 152 2.74 -12.64 -11.26
CA THR A 152 2.13 -11.31 -11.11
C THR A 152 1.61 -11.14 -9.71
N PHE A 153 1.89 -9.99 -9.10
CA PHE A 153 1.53 -9.69 -7.71
C PHE A 153 0.52 -8.54 -7.63
N SER A 154 -0.49 -8.73 -6.80
CA SER A 154 -1.51 -7.73 -6.48
C SER A 154 -1.62 -7.53 -4.97
N PRO A 155 -1.84 -6.28 -4.51
CA PRO A 155 -1.98 -6.00 -3.09
C PRO A 155 -3.37 -6.35 -2.56
N VAL A 156 -3.40 -6.86 -1.33
CA VAL A 156 -4.58 -7.06 -0.50
C VAL A 156 -4.30 -6.42 0.84
N ASP A 157 -5.21 -5.58 1.30
CA ASP A 157 -5.12 -4.91 2.60
C ASP A 157 -5.13 -5.94 3.75
N VAL A 158 -4.15 -5.84 4.65
CA VAL A 158 -3.99 -6.79 5.77
C VAL A 158 -5.13 -6.68 6.77
N ASP A 159 -5.62 -5.48 7.05
CA ASP A 159 -6.72 -5.27 7.98
C ASP A 159 -8.02 -5.85 7.41
N TYR A 160 -8.26 -5.70 6.10
CA TYR A 160 -9.35 -6.40 5.44
C TYR A 160 -9.20 -7.93 5.59
N ALA A 161 -8.01 -8.46 5.27
CA ALA A 161 -7.72 -9.88 5.34
C ALA A 161 -7.89 -10.46 6.75
N PHE A 162 -7.54 -9.72 7.81
CA PHE A 162 -7.68 -10.15 9.20
C PHE A 162 -9.09 -9.99 9.75
N ARG A 163 -9.75 -8.86 9.48
CA ARG A 163 -11.13 -8.60 9.93
C ARG A 163 -12.10 -9.66 9.41
N TYR A 164 -11.97 -10.04 8.15
CA TYR A 164 -12.85 -11.01 7.51
C TYR A 164 -12.25 -12.44 7.44
N GLY A 165 -10.97 -12.55 7.83
CA GLY A 165 -10.13 -13.75 7.95
C GLY A 165 -10.59 -14.82 8.94
N GLY A 166 -11.55 -14.51 9.81
CA GLY A 166 -11.96 -15.42 10.87
C GLY A 166 -11.30 -15.17 12.22
N VAL A 167 -10.81 -13.96 12.47
CA VAL A 167 -10.41 -13.58 13.83
C VAL A 167 -11.64 -13.09 14.60
N ALA A 168 -12.23 -13.96 15.43
CA ALA A 168 -13.22 -13.52 16.41
C ALA A 168 -12.56 -12.54 17.40
N GLY A 169 -13.19 -11.39 17.66
CA GLY A 169 -12.68 -10.40 18.63
C GLY A 169 -11.78 -9.29 18.08
N LEU A 170 -11.39 -9.32 16.79
CA LEU A 170 -10.78 -8.16 16.11
C LEU A 170 -11.82 -7.30 15.36
N GLY A 171 -13.12 -7.45 15.65
CA GLY A 171 -14.18 -6.63 15.04
C GLY A 171 -14.23 -5.18 15.53
N GLU A 172 -13.52 -4.86 16.61
CA GLU A 172 -13.46 -3.55 17.27
C GLU A 172 -11.99 -3.17 17.56
N VAL A 173 -11.12 -3.27 16.55
CA VAL A 173 -9.68 -2.99 16.70
C VAL A 173 -9.43 -1.50 16.91
N ASN A 174 -9.33 -1.07 18.16
CA ASN A 174 -8.71 0.22 18.48
C ASN A 174 -7.48 0.11 19.40
N GLN A 175 -7.09 -1.08 19.90
CA GLN A 175 -6.12 -1.11 21.01
C GLN A 175 -5.06 -2.23 21.10
N TYR A 176 -4.97 -3.20 20.18
CA TYR A 176 -4.18 -4.43 20.49
C TYR A 176 -3.07 -4.88 19.53
N THR A 177 -2.70 -4.11 18.50
CA THR A 177 -1.51 -4.47 17.68
C THR A 177 -0.87 -3.23 17.01
N ASP A 178 0.01 -2.52 17.70
CA ASP A 178 0.73 -1.36 17.15
C ASP A 178 1.75 -1.70 16.04
N SER A 179 1.70 -2.90 15.44
CA SER A 179 2.75 -3.38 14.53
C SER A 179 2.23 -4.39 13.50
N ARG A 180 1.16 -4.06 12.77
CA ARG A 180 0.76 -4.84 11.58
C ARG A 180 1.44 -4.32 10.32
N PRO A 181 1.64 -5.19 9.31
CA PRO A 181 2.04 -4.76 7.98
C PRO A 181 0.86 -4.15 7.21
N ASP A 182 1.13 -3.34 6.20
CA ASP A 182 0.09 -2.71 5.38
C ASP A 182 -0.62 -3.69 4.41
N TYR A 183 0.16 -4.53 3.70
CA TYR A 183 -0.38 -5.33 2.60
C TYR A 183 0.14 -6.76 2.54
N PHE A 184 -0.73 -7.66 2.08
CA PHE A 184 -0.34 -8.93 1.48
C PHE A 184 -0.23 -8.77 -0.04
N LEU A 185 0.92 -9.11 -0.60
CA LEU A 185 1.09 -9.24 -2.05
C LEU A 185 0.84 -10.68 -2.45
N VAL A 186 -0.26 -10.89 -3.17
CA VAL A 186 -0.70 -12.20 -3.65
C VAL A 186 -0.12 -12.41 -5.03
N GLY A 187 0.87 -13.29 -5.13
CA GLY A 187 1.50 -13.68 -6.39
C GLY A 187 0.74 -14.81 -7.05
N ARG A 188 0.34 -14.65 -8.31
CA ARG A 188 -0.18 -15.75 -9.14
C ARG A 188 0.82 -16.10 -10.21
N ARG A 189 1.11 -17.40 -10.35
CA ARG A 189 1.95 -17.91 -11.43
C ARG A 189 1.25 -17.71 -12.78
N THR A 190 1.95 -17.15 -13.75
CA THR A 190 1.41 -16.80 -15.06
C THR A 190 1.69 -17.84 -16.15
N LYS A 191 2.73 -18.67 -15.96
CA LYS A 191 3.13 -19.72 -16.92
C LYS A 191 3.47 -21.04 -16.22
N GLY A 192 3.11 -22.15 -16.86
CA GLY A 192 3.67 -23.48 -16.55
C GLY A 192 3.24 -24.13 -15.23
N GLY A 193 2.12 -23.74 -14.62
CA GLY A 193 1.57 -24.43 -13.45
C GLY A 193 0.56 -23.64 -12.60
N GLY A 194 0.02 -24.30 -11.59
CA GLY A 194 -0.68 -23.66 -10.48
C GLY A 194 0.32 -23.12 -9.46
N GLY A 195 -0.10 -22.14 -8.67
CA GLY A 195 0.70 -21.64 -7.55
C GLY A 195 0.25 -20.26 -7.09
N LEU A 196 0.20 -20.08 -5.76
CA LEU A 196 0.04 -18.79 -5.11
C LEU A 196 1.25 -18.52 -4.22
N LYS A 197 1.76 -17.30 -4.31
CA LYS A 197 2.78 -16.77 -3.42
C LYS A 197 2.21 -15.69 -2.51
N LEU A 198 2.77 -15.58 -1.33
CA LEU A 198 2.48 -14.52 -0.37
C LEU A 198 3.78 -13.79 -0.04
N VAL A 199 3.75 -12.48 -0.19
CA VAL A 199 4.80 -11.59 0.32
C VAL A 199 4.13 -10.55 1.20
N VAL A 200 4.64 -10.35 2.41
CA VAL A 200 4.16 -9.30 3.32
C VAL A 200 4.85 -7.99 2.95
N LEU A 201 4.09 -6.92 2.78
CA LEU A 201 4.59 -5.62 2.37
C LEU A 201 4.29 -4.57 3.42
N GLU A 202 5.33 -3.84 3.81
CA GLU A 202 5.21 -2.59 4.58
C GLU A 202 5.63 -1.39 3.74
N CYS A 203 4.78 -0.37 3.69
CA CYS A 203 4.94 0.84 2.89
C CYS A 203 5.10 2.07 3.78
N LYS A 204 6.27 2.69 3.73
CA LYS A 204 6.52 3.97 4.40
C LYS A 204 6.78 5.06 3.36
N GLY A 205 6.25 6.25 3.60
CA GLY A 205 6.63 7.46 2.90
C GLY A 205 7.13 8.50 3.88
N THR A 206 8.04 9.36 3.42
CA THR A 206 8.55 10.45 4.25
C THR A 206 9.01 11.64 3.41
N HIS A 207 8.85 12.83 3.98
CA HIS A 207 9.49 14.05 3.48
C HIS A 207 10.87 14.29 4.10
N GLN A 208 11.27 13.44 5.05
CA GLN A 208 12.54 13.54 5.75
C GLN A 208 13.67 12.87 4.97
N GLY A 209 14.88 12.94 5.51
CA GLY A 209 16.08 12.38 4.89
C GLY A 209 16.24 10.86 5.11
N THR A 210 17.30 10.31 4.53
CA THR A 210 17.63 8.88 4.57
C THR A 210 17.75 8.30 5.98
N GLY A 211 18.21 9.09 6.96
CA GLY A 211 18.28 8.63 8.36
C GLY A 211 16.92 8.18 8.88
N HIS A 212 15.89 9.00 8.68
CA HIS A 212 14.53 8.67 9.08
C HIS A 212 13.95 7.50 8.28
N ALA A 213 14.29 7.38 6.99
CA ALA A 213 13.90 6.23 6.19
C ALA A 213 14.50 4.91 6.74
N VAL A 214 15.74 4.94 7.25
CA VAL A 214 16.36 3.79 7.93
C VAL A 214 15.65 3.45 9.24
N GLU A 215 15.29 4.45 10.05
CA GLU A 215 14.49 4.24 11.27
C GLU A 215 13.12 3.62 10.98
N GLN A 216 12.46 4.09 9.93
CA GLN A 216 11.19 3.56 9.44
C GLN A 216 11.33 2.11 8.95
N LEU A 217 12.40 1.81 8.20
CA LEU A 217 12.69 0.43 7.77
C LEU A 217 12.97 -0.48 8.95
N ALA A 218 13.71 -0.04 9.97
CA ALA A 218 13.90 -0.85 11.17
C ALA A 218 12.53 -1.21 11.80
N LYS A 219 11.66 -0.22 12.06
CA LYS A 219 10.31 -0.48 12.59
C LYS A 219 9.48 -1.42 11.69
N ALA A 220 9.62 -1.27 10.38
CA ALA A 220 8.96 -2.15 9.41
C ALA A 220 9.42 -3.62 9.53
N CYS A 221 10.67 -3.91 9.93
CA CYS A 221 11.13 -5.28 10.21
C CYS A 221 10.35 -5.95 11.35
N LYS A 222 9.87 -5.16 12.33
CA LYS A 222 8.98 -5.64 13.40
C LYS A 222 7.56 -5.86 12.89
N GLN A 223 7.04 -4.95 12.06
CA GLN A 223 5.70 -5.06 11.49
C GLN A 223 5.54 -6.30 10.62
N VAL A 224 6.50 -6.58 9.73
CA VAL A 224 6.45 -7.78 8.87
C VAL A 224 6.69 -9.08 9.64
N ALA A 225 7.32 -9.03 10.82
CA ALA A 225 7.48 -10.18 11.71
C ALA A 225 6.18 -10.56 12.45
N SER A 226 5.15 -9.70 12.41
CA SER A 226 3.88 -9.94 13.10
C SER A 226 2.96 -10.95 12.39
N VAL A 227 3.39 -11.53 11.26
CA VAL A 227 2.59 -12.47 10.48
C VAL A 227 3.32 -13.78 10.22
N GLU A 228 2.63 -14.89 10.46
CA GLU A 228 3.06 -16.25 10.15
C GLU A 228 2.00 -17.01 9.36
N VAL A 229 2.44 -17.95 8.52
CA VAL A 229 1.57 -18.91 7.82
C VAL A 229 2.13 -20.30 8.05
N GLY A 230 1.32 -21.19 8.66
CA GLY A 230 1.74 -22.52 9.05
C GLY A 230 2.91 -22.51 10.06
N GLY A 231 2.98 -21.49 10.92
CA GLY A 231 4.09 -21.28 11.85
C GLY A 231 5.40 -20.83 11.20
N ARG A 232 5.38 -20.40 9.94
CA ARG A 232 6.54 -19.92 9.19
C ARG A 232 6.35 -18.47 8.79
N SER A 233 7.41 -17.66 8.90
CA SER A 233 7.38 -16.26 8.45
C SER A 233 7.38 -16.20 6.92
N PRO A 234 6.41 -15.50 6.29
CA PRO A 234 6.42 -15.31 4.85
C PRO A 234 7.60 -14.46 4.38
N ASP A 235 7.91 -14.46 3.08
CA ASP A 235 8.76 -13.42 2.48
C ASP A 235 8.23 -12.04 2.87
N GLY A 236 9.13 -11.11 3.22
CA GLY A 236 8.76 -9.74 3.57
C GLY A 236 9.45 -8.74 2.64
N LEU A 237 8.76 -7.65 2.32
CA LEU A 237 9.35 -6.51 1.63
C LEU A 237 8.97 -5.24 2.38
N MET A 238 9.96 -4.38 2.59
CA MET A 238 9.79 -3.15 3.33
C MET A 238 10.32 -2.02 2.49
N VAL A 239 9.50 -0.99 2.28
CA VAL A 239 9.85 0.13 1.44
C VAL A 239 9.71 1.43 2.21
N ALA A 240 10.74 2.28 2.17
CA ALA A 240 10.66 3.65 2.63
C ALA A 240 10.91 4.61 1.45
N THR A 241 9.89 5.37 1.08
CA THR A 241 9.94 6.30 -0.06
C THR A 241 10.16 7.74 0.39
N LEU A 242 11.28 8.32 -0.05
CA LEU A 242 11.65 9.71 0.17
C LEU A 242 11.00 10.60 -0.90
N LEU A 243 10.17 11.53 -0.44
CA LEU A 243 9.40 12.45 -1.26
C LEU A 243 10.06 13.82 -1.26
N GLN A 244 10.91 14.08 -2.26
CA GLN A 244 11.71 15.30 -2.34
C GLN A 244 11.50 16.05 -3.67
N ALA A 245 11.75 17.36 -3.64
CA ALA A 245 11.72 18.22 -4.82
C ALA A 245 12.92 18.02 -5.77
N SER A 246 13.98 17.37 -5.29
CA SER A 246 15.16 16.93 -6.06
C SER A 246 14.92 15.62 -6.81
N GLY A 247 14.03 14.77 -6.32
CA GLY A 247 13.70 13.48 -6.91
C GLY A 247 13.02 12.56 -5.90
N ILE A 248 12.27 11.59 -6.40
CA ILE A 248 11.74 10.49 -5.59
C ILE A 248 12.78 9.37 -5.55
N GLU A 249 12.93 8.77 -4.37
CA GLU A 249 13.82 7.64 -4.11
C GLU A 249 13.18 6.68 -3.12
N SER A 250 13.29 5.37 -3.36
CA SER A 250 12.77 4.34 -2.46
C SER A 250 13.90 3.46 -1.91
N LYS A 251 13.91 3.22 -0.62
CA LYS A 251 14.81 2.29 0.06
C LYS A 251 14.06 0.98 0.28
N VAL A 252 14.65 -0.16 -0.09
CA VAL A 252 13.97 -1.46 -0.09
C VAL A 252 14.80 -2.50 0.63
N ILE A 253 14.19 -3.23 1.57
CA ILE A 253 14.80 -4.35 2.29
C ILE A 253 13.90 -5.58 2.16
N ASP A 254 14.52 -6.76 2.04
CA ASP A 254 13.87 -8.04 1.76
C ASP A 254 14.23 -9.06 2.82
N PRO A 255 13.62 -9.03 4.02
CA PRO A 255 13.82 -10.12 4.96
C PRO A 255 13.23 -11.42 4.37
N PRO A 256 14.07 -12.42 4.01
CA PRO A 256 13.61 -13.62 3.33
C PRO A 256 12.66 -14.43 4.23
N GLY A 257 11.84 -15.26 3.61
CA GLY A 257 10.93 -16.18 4.28
C GLY A 257 10.36 -17.23 3.33
N ASP A 258 9.26 -17.88 3.73
CA ASP A 258 8.55 -18.79 2.84
C ASP A 258 7.50 -18.03 2.02
N SER A 259 7.76 -17.83 0.72
CA SER A 259 6.77 -17.19 -0.14
C SER A 259 5.67 -18.12 -0.62
N ASP A 260 5.80 -19.45 -0.52
CA ASP A 260 4.80 -20.33 -1.10
C ASP A 260 3.56 -20.34 -0.21
N LEU A 261 2.42 -19.92 -0.77
CA LEU A 261 1.12 -19.97 -0.09
C LEU A 261 0.30 -21.16 -0.56
N TRP A 262 0.42 -21.59 -1.81
CA TRP A 262 -0.26 -22.79 -2.30
C TRP A 262 0.45 -23.29 -3.56
N GLN A 263 0.50 -24.60 -3.76
CA GLN A 263 1.09 -25.24 -4.95
C GLN A 263 0.19 -26.37 -5.45
N GLY A 264 0.15 -26.57 -6.76
CA GLY A 264 -0.68 -27.59 -7.43
C GLY A 264 -0.64 -27.46 -8.94
N SER A 265 -1.44 -28.26 -9.66
CA SER A 265 -1.57 -28.11 -11.12
C SER A 265 -2.35 -26.83 -11.48
N ALA A 266 -2.31 -26.46 -12.77
CA ALA A 266 -3.12 -25.34 -13.24
C ALA A 266 -4.63 -25.61 -13.06
N GLN A 267 -5.06 -26.87 -13.23
CA GLN A 267 -6.44 -27.28 -13.01
C GLN A 267 -6.82 -27.21 -11.53
N ASP A 268 -5.97 -27.72 -10.63
CA ASP A 268 -6.22 -27.65 -9.18
C ASP A 268 -6.36 -26.20 -8.71
N MET A 269 -5.60 -25.27 -9.32
CA MET A 269 -5.71 -23.85 -9.03
C MET A 269 -7.03 -23.25 -9.54
N ASP A 270 -7.46 -23.65 -10.72
CA ASP A 270 -8.75 -23.20 -11.26
C ASP A 270 -9.89 -23.67 -10.37
N ASP A 271 -9.85 -24.93 -9.95
CA ASP A 271 -10.82 -25.51 -9.03
C ASP A 271 -10.79 -24.78 -7.68
N LEU A 272 -9.60 -24.49 -7.14
CA LEU A 272 -9.43 -23.70 -5.92
C LEU A 272 -10.10 -22.31 -6.02
N LEU A 273 -9.89 -21.59 -7.13
CA LEU A 273 -10.35 -20.22 -7.31
C LEU A 273 -11.83 -20.13 -7.70
N ASN A 274 -12.40 -21.17 -8.31
CA ASN A 274 -13.82 -21.22 -8.67
C ASN A 274 -14.71 -21.48 -7.45
N GLU A 275 -14.16 -22.03 -6.37
CA GLU A 275 -14.86 -22.21 -5.11
C GLU A 275 -14.76 -20.95 -4.23
N ARG A 276 -15.90 -20.38 -3.85
CA ARG A 276 -15.92 -19.29 -2.86
C ARG A 276 -15.34 -19.76 -1.53
N PRO A 277 -14.60 -18.90 -0.81
CA PRO A 277 -14.28 -19.17 0.58
C PRO A 277 -15.61 -19.22 1.35
N GLY A 278 -15.95 -20.38 1.88
CA GLY A 278 -17.01 -20.50 2.89
C GLY A 278 -16.60 -19.78 4.19
N PRO A 279 -17.34 -19.97 5.30
CA PRO A 279 -16.85 -19.51 6.60
C PRO A 279 -15.46 -20.11 6.88
N PRO A 280 -14.59 -19.38 7.60
CA PRO A 280 -13.28 -19.89 7.98
C PRO A 280 -13.45 -21.18 8.79
N PRO A 281 -12.73 -22.28 8.45
CA PRO A 281 -12.89 -23.56 9.14
C PRO A 281 -12.23 -23.61 10.54
N GLY A 282 -11.81 -22.45 11.04
CA GLY A 282 -11.19 -22.25 12.35
C GLY A 282 -10.69 -20.81 12.48
N GLU A 283 -10.16 -20.47 13.66
CA GLU A 283 -9.63 -19.14 13.95
C GLU A 283 -8.12 -19.04 13.66
N PHE A 284 -7.62 -17.81 13.46
CA PHE A 284 -6.19 -17.55 13.45
C PHE A 284 -5.62 -17.64 14.87
N GLU A 285 -4.38 -18.06 14.98
CA GLU A 285 -3.69 -18.20 16.27
C GLU A 285 -2.94 -16.90 16.55
N ILE A 286 -3.20 -16.27 17.69
CA ILE A 286 -2.51 -15.05 18.10
C ILE A 286 -1.61 -15.38 19.28
N ARG A 287 -0.31 -15.08 19.16
CA ARG A 287 0.67 -15.29 20.21
C ARG A 287 1.36 -13.99 20.57
N GLU A 288 1.54 -13.77 21.86
CA GLU A 288 2.32 -12.66 22.39
C GLU A 288 3.79 -13.07 22.46
N VAL A 289 4.66 -12.28 21.84
CA VAL A 289 6.12 -12.47 21.85
C VAL A 289 6.72 -11.30 22.61
N GLY A 290 7.21 -11.59 23.82
CA GLY A 290 7.96 -10.65 24.63
C GLY A 290 9.45 -10.65 24.28
N ALA A 291 10.16 -9.61 24.69
CA ALA A 291 11.59 -9.74 24.91
C ALA A 291 11.76 -10.71 26.09
N GLU A 292 12.15 -11.96 25.83
CA GLU A 292 12.79 -12.76 26.87
C GLU A 292 13.94 -11.90 27.40
N ALA A 293 13.95 -11.68 28.72
CA ALA A 293 15.00 -10.92 29.37
C ALA A 293 16.33 -11.49 28.87
N ALA A 294 17.12 -10.66 28.18
CA ALA A 294 18.54 -10.94 28.10
C ALA A 294 18.98 -11.14 29.55
N GLU A 295 19.32 -12.38 29.93
CA GLU A 295 19.97 -12.64 31.20
C GLU A 295 21.25 -11.80 31.17
N GLU A 296 21.21 -10.63 31.81
CA GLU A 296 22.42 -9.91 32.12
C GLU A 296 23.26 -10.81 33.03
N PRO A 297 24.55 -11.04 32.71
CA PRO A 297 25.41 -11.74 33.64
C PRO A 297 25.49 -10.91 34.93
N ASP A 298 25.25 -11.59 36.06
CA ASP A 298 25.34 -11.07 37.43
C ASP A 298 26.37 -9.95 37.54
N SER A 299 25.87 -8.71 37.65
CA SER A 299 26.66 -7.54 38.02
C SER A 299 26.24 -7.18 39.44
N GLU A 300 27.17 -7.40 40.38
CA GLU A 300 27.03 -7.12 41.81
C GLU A 300 26.57 -5.69 42.12
N PRO A 301 25.93 -5.46 43.28
CA PRO A 301 25.27 -4.20 43.59
C PRO A 301 26.27 -3.16 44.09
N ASP A 302 26.55 -2.15 43.26
CA ASP A 302 27.29 -0.97 43.72
C ASP A 302 26.35 0.16 44.16
N SER A 303 26.32 0.29 45.48
CA SER A 303 26.13 1.46 46.36
C SER A 303 25.61 2.79 45.79
N GLU A 304 24.53 3.22 46.46
CA GLU A 304 24.04 4.58 46.73
C GLU A 304 24.99 5.74 46.44
N SER A 305 24.51 6.73 45.67
CA SER A 305 24.78 8.14 45.93
C SER A 305 23.77 9.03 45.19
N GLU A 306 22.85 9.63 45.95
CA GLU A 306 22.06 10.78 45.52
C GLU A 306 23.00 12.00 45.29
N PRO A 307 22.67 12.90 44.35
CA PRO A 307 23.10 14.28 44.48
C PRO A 307 21.92 15.23 44.65
N GLU A 308 22.12 16.09 45.64
CA GLU A 308 21.33 17.23 46.07
C GLU A 308 21.00 18.22 44.95
N THR A 309 19.79 18.75 45.05
CA THR A 309 19.30 19.94 44.33
C THR A 309 20.00 21.21 44.81
N VAL A 310 20.58 22.01 43.91
CA VAL A 310 20.82 23.44 44.14
C VAL A 310 20.49 24.26 42.88
N ALA A 311 19.84 25.38 43.16
CA ALA A 311 19.11 26.26 42.26
C ALA A 311 19.94 27.21 41.39
N GLY A 312 19.31 27.62 40.27
CA GLY A 312 19.25 29.01 39.83
C GLY A 312 20.28 29.45 38.79
N VAL A 313 19.80 29.82 37.59
CA VAL A 313 19.97 31.14 36.93
C VAL A 313 19.11 31.12 35.66
N GLU A 314 18.10 31.99 35.59
CA GLU A 314 17.40 32.34 34.35
C GLU A 314 18.23 33.30 33.49
N PRO A 315 17.99 33.35 32.18
CA PRO A 315 17.45 34.61 31.67
C PRO A 315 16.27 34.47 30.70
N GLU A 316 15.37 35.43 30.84
CA GLU A 316 14.17 35.70 30.07
C GLU A 316 14.42 35.93 28.57
N GLY A 317 13.44 35.52 27.74
CA GLY A 317 12.97 36.36 26.65
C GLY A 317 13.00 35.76 25.23
N ARG A 318 11.94 35.03 24.85
CA ARG A 318 11.09 35.38 23.69
C ARG A 318 9.91 34.41 23.54
N ALA A 319 8.72 35.00 23.55
CA ALA A 319 7.45 34.33 23.32
C ALA A 319 7.31 33.91 21.86
N ASP A 320 6.98 32.63 21.65
CA ASP A 320 6.04 32.18 20.62
C ASP A 320 5.47 30.81 21.03
N SER A 321 4.14 30.72 20.97
CA SER A 321 3.29 29.70 21.57
C SER A 321 3.64 28.25 21.18
N GLU A 322 4.15 27.48 22.13
CA GLU A 322 4.20 26.02 22.09
C GLU A 322 2.86 25.46 22.59
N VAL A 323 2.22 24.64 21.76
CA VAL A 323 1.22 23.68 22.24
C VAL A 323 2.00 22.56 22.90
N GLY A 324 1.89 22.46 24.24
CA GLY A 324 2.64 21.50 25.05
C GLY A 324 2.39 20.04 24.65
N PRO A 325 3.35 19.14 24.98
CA PRO A 325 3.18 17.71 24.80
C PRO A 325 1.95 17.21 25.60
N PRO A 326 1.29 16.13 25.15
CA PRO A 326 0.20 15.51 25.91
C PRO A 326 0.70 15.07 27.30
N PRO A 327 -0.19 15.02 28.30
CA PRO A 327 0.18 14.81 29.69
C PRO A 327 0.96 13.50 29.87
N GLU A 328 2.07 13.59 30.59
CA GLU A 328 2.83 12.43 31.07
C GLU A 328 1.90 11.54 31.91
N GLU A 329 1.59 10.36 31.37
CA GLU A 329 1.00 9.29 32.16
C GLU A 329 1.99 8.90 33.25
N GLY A 330 1.51 9.00 34.49
CA GLY A 330 2.27 8.66 35.68
C GLY A 330 2.81 7.23 35.65
N ASP A 331 3.98 7.11 36.26
CA ASP A 331 4.68 5.90 36.69
C ASP A 331 3.75 4.70 36.95
N SER A 332 3.52 3.92 35.89
CA SER A 332 3.00 2.57 35.95
C SER A 332 4.11 1.68 35.42
N GLY A 333 4.70 0.84 36.29
CA GLY A 333 5.91 0.08 36.01
C GLY A 333 5.97 -0.45 34.58
N GLU A 334 6.92 0.05 33.79
CA GLU A 334 7.04 -0.19 32.36
C GLU A 334 7.10 -1.69 32.08
N ARG A 335 5.98 -2.26 31.61
CA ARG A 335 5.96 -3.60 31.06
C ARG A 335 6.77 -3.60 29.76
N PRO A 336 7.67 -4.57 29.53
CA PRO A 336 8.44 -4.64 28.30
C PRO A 336 7.50 -4.70 27.10
N ALA A 337 7.84 -3.97 26.03
CA ALA A 337 7.01 -3.93 24.83
C ALA A 337 6.84 -5.36 24.26
N ARG A 338 5.58 -5.80 24.24
CA ARG A 338 5.15 -7.09 23.70
C ARG A 338 4.72 -6.91 22.25
N SER A 339 5.04 -7.88 21.40
CA SER A 339 4.58 -7.91 20.00
C SER A 339 3.60 -9.04 19.81
N MET A 340 2.51 -8.76 19.11
CA MET A 340 1.51 -9.77 18.76
C MET A 340 1.84 -10.34 17.39
N VAL A 341 1.95 -11.66 17.31
CA VAL A 341 2.14 -12.38 16.06
C VAL A 341 0.84 -13.11 15.72
N VAL A 342 0.32 -12.86 14.53
CA VAL A 342 -0.85 -13.53 13.95
C VAL A 342 -0.37 -14.66 13.05
N ASN A 343 -0.65 -15.90 13.44
CA ASN A 343 -0.37 -17.10 12.68
C ASN A 343 -1.65 -17.59 11.97
N VAL A 344 -1.59 -17.71 10.65
CA VAL A 344 -2.57 -18.44 9.84
C VAL A 344 -2.19 -19.91 9.88
N PRO A 345 -2.91 -20.79 10.59
CA PRO A 345 -2.49 -22.18 10.75
C PRO A 345 -2.49 -22.93 9.41
N GLU A 346 -1.66 -23.97 9.27
CA GLU A 346 -1.50 -24.70 7.99
C GLU A 346 -2.84 -25.23 7.46
N ARG A 347 -3.73 -25.68 8.36
CA ARG A 347 -5.10 -26.13 8.03
C ARG A 347 -5.98 -25.06 7.36
N LEU A 348 -5.68 -23.77 7.56
CA LEU A 348 -6.42 -22.64 6.98
C LEU A 348 -5.79 -22.10 5.69
N ARG A 349 -4.62 -22.60 5.29
CA ARG A 349 -3.84 -22.06 4.16
C ARG A 349 -4.61 -22.03 2.84
N THR A 350 -5.34 -23.11 2.53
CA THR A 350 -6.22 -23.20 1.36
C THR A 350 -7.36 -22.19 1.40
N TRP A 351 -8.01 -22.05 2.57
CA TRP A 351 -9.10 -21.10 2.75
C TRP A 351 -8.60 -19.65 2.65
N PHE A 352 -7.45 -19.36 3.29
CA PHE A 352 -6.81 -18.04 3.26
C PHE A 352 -6.38 -17.65 1.85
N SER A 353 -5.86 -18.60 1.07
CA SER A 353 -5.56 -18.41 -0.36
C SER A 353 -6.78 -17.96 -1.15
N LYS A 354 -7.92 -18.63 -0.97
CA LYS A 354 -9.19 -18.25 -1.61
C LYS A 354 -9.64 -16.86 -1.18
N MET A 355 -9.60 -16.57 0.13
CA MET A 355 -9.99 -15.28 0.68
C MET A 355 -9.15 -14.13 0.09
N LEU A 356 -7.82 -14.25 0.08
CA LEU A 356 -6.93 -13.26 -0.50
C LEU A 356 -7.18 -13.05 -2.01
N ALA A 357 -7.41 -14.14 -2.74
CA ALA A 357 -7.74 -14.07 -4.17
C ALA A 357 -9.09 -13.36 -4.42
N ASN A 358 -10.09 -13.59 -3.56
CA ASN A 358 -11.39 -12.91 -3.62
C ASN A 358 -11.26 -11.42 -3.25
N ALA A 359 -10.49 -11.09 -2.21
CA ALA A 359 -10.25 -9.72 -1.79
C ALA A 359 -9.57 -8.89 -2.90
N ASN A 360 -8.58 -9.46 -3.59
CA ASN A 360 -7.97 -8.85 -4.78
C ASN A 360 -9.01 -8.55 -5.87
N ALA A 361 -9.85 -9.53 -6.21
CA ALA A 361 -10.93 -9.36 -7.18
C ALA A 361 -11.90 -8.24 -6.77
N ALA A 362 -12.25 -8.20 -5.48
CA ALA A 362 -13.10 -7.16 -4.92
C ALA A 362 -12.45 -5.77 -5.00
N SER A 363 -11.16 -5.63 -4.69
CA SER A 363 -10.42 -4.37 -4.83
C SER A 363 -10.52 -3.81 -6.24
N ALA A 364 -10.30 -4.64 -7.26
CA ALA A 364 -10.41 -4.23 -8.66
C ALA A 364 -11.84 -3.76 -9.02
N LEU A 365 -12.87 -4.49 -8.57
CA LEU A 365 -14.27 -4.12 -8.80
C LEU A 365 -14.66 -2.83 -8.07
N LEU A 366 -14.27 -2.68 -6.81
CA LEU A 366 -14.50 -1.47 -6.02
C LEU A 366 -13.77 -0.26 -6.62
N PHE A 367 -12.55 -0.45 -7.13
CA PHE A 367 -11.83 0.58 -7.87
C PHE A 367 -12.63 1.07 -9.08
N ALA A 368 -13.26 0.16 -9.84
CA ALA A 368 -14.09 0.51 -10.99
C ALA A 368 -15.46 1.12 -10.63
N GLY A 369 -15.86 1.10 -9.34
CA GLY A 369 -17.19 1.50 -8.88
C GLY A 369 -18.26 0.41 -9.05
N ALA A 370 -17.85 -0.85 -9.21
CA ALA A 370 -18.71 -2.01 -9.39
C ALA A 370 -19.06 -2.69 -8.05
N GLY A 371 -19.61 -1.92 -7.09
CA GLY A 371 -19.89 -2.38 -5.73
C GLY A 371 -20.77 -3.64 -5.66
N ASP A 372 -21.83 -3.71 -6.46
CA ASP A 372 -22.75 -4.86 -6.49
C ASP A 372 -22.06 -6.15 -6.95
N ALA A 373 -21.14 -6.04 -7.92
CA ALA A 373 -20.32 -7.17 -8.36
C ALA A 373 -19.26 -7.52 -7.30
N ALA A 374 -18.64 -6.52 -6.67
CA ALA A 374 -17.65 -6.71 -5.61
C ALA A 374 -18.24 -7.46 -4.41
N ALA A 375 -19.51 -7.20 -4.04
CA ALA A 375 -20.20 -7.87 -2.94
C ALA A 375 -20.23 -9.40 -3.06
N ARG A 376 -20.04 -9.96 -4.26
CA ARG A 376 -19.92 -11.41 -4.48
C ARG A 376 -18.63 -12.01 -3.93
N TYR A 377 -17.60 -11.19 -3.86
CA TYR A 377 -16.24 -11.56 -3.45
C TYR A 377 -15.93 -11.12 -2.02
N LEU A 378 -16.67 -10.12 -1.53
CA LEU A 378 -16.62 -9.67 -0.15
C LEU A 378 -17.51 -10.56 0.73
N LYS A 379 -17.18 -10.65 2.00
CA LYS A 379 -18.12 -11.15 3.03
C LYS A 379 -19.15 -10.06 3.33
N ASP A 380 -20.41 -10.44 3.62
CA ASP A 380 -21.51 -9.49 3.90
C ASP A 380 -21.08 -8.40 4.90
N SER A 381 -20.85 -7.19 4.37
CA SER A 381 -20.61 -5.97 5.14
C SER A 381 -21.91 -5.18 5.14
N GLY A 382 -22.68 -5.30 6.22
CA GLY A 382 -24.05 -4.80 6.35
C GLY A 382 -24.23 -3.27 6.40
N GLY A 383 -23.64 -2.51 5.47
CA GLY A 383 -23.76 -1.05 5.39
C GLY A 383 -24.56 -0.57 4.17
N SER A 384 -25.54 0.32 4.37
CA SER A 384 -26.24 1.00 3.28
C SER A 384 -25.54 2.30 2.86
N THR A 385 -25.37 2.55 1.56
CA THR A 385 -24.85 3.81 1.01
C THR A 385 -25.88 4.94 1.03
N ILE A 386 -25.45 6.17 1.37
CA ILE A 386 -26.27 7.40 1.31
C ILE A 386 -25.89 8.15 0.02
N PRO A 387 -26.85 8.50 -0.86
CA PRO A 387 -26.59 9.34 -2.03
C PRO A 387 -26.31 10.79 -1.62
N MET A 388 -25.31 11.43 -2.23
CA MET A 388 -24.92 12.82 -1.97
C MET A 388 -24.75 13.58 -3.29
N ASN A 389 -25.44 14.72 -3.39
CA ASN A 389 -25.59 15.56 -4.57
C ASN A 389 -24.27 16.24 -5.03
N PHE A 390 -23.42 15.54 -5.77
CA PHE A 390 -22.46 16.15 -6.69
C PHE A 390 -23.12 16.23 -8.06
N HIS A 391 -23.35 17.42 -8.62
CA HIS A 391 -24.07 17.67 -9.90
C HIS A 391 -24.44 16.39 -10.66
N GLU A 392 -25.54 15.80 -10.19
CA GLU A 392 -25.99 14.48 -10.60
C GLU A 392 -26.75 14.67 -11.91
N GLU A 393 -26.10 14.39 -13.04
CA GLU A 393 -26.88 13.97 -14.22
C GLU A 393 -27.47 12.60 -13.89
N GLU A 394 -28.79 12.49 -14.03
CA GLU A 394 -29.67 11.35 -13.73
C GLU A 394 -28.98 9.97 -13.80
N GLY A 395 -28.89 9.27 -12.66
CA GLY A 395 -28.56 7.83 -12.63
C GLY A 395 -27.53 7.37 -11.60
N LEU A 396 -27.45 7.96 -10.40
CA LEU A 396 -26.51 7.56 -9.34
C LEU A 396 -26.92 6.30 -8.55
N ARG A 397 -27.48 5.30 -9.23
CA ARG A 397 -27.04 3.92 -9.01
C ARG A 397 -25.91 3.72 -10.00
N SER A 398 -24.65 3.66 -9.54
CA SER A 398 -23.43 3.42 -10.34
C SER A 398 -23.74 2.72 -11.68
N SER A 399 -24.04 3.51 -12.72
CA SER A 399 -24.28 2.93 -14.04
C SER A 399 -22.90 2.70 -14.61
N LEU A 400 -22.37 1.52 -14.34
CA LEU A 400 -21.17 1.05 -15.02
C LEU A 400 -21.36 1.27 -16.52
N ARG A 401 -20.43 2.00 -17.12
CA ARG A 401 -20.44 2.33 -18.53
C ARG A 401 -19.26 1.68 -19.21
N SER A 402 -19.47 1.30 -20.46
CA SER A 402 -18.39 0.87 -21.35
C SER A 402 -17.72 2.11 -21.93
N PHE A 403 -16.39 2.17 -21.86
CA PHE A 403 -15.59 3.22 -22.48
C PHE A 403 -14.55 2.60 -23.40
N GLU A 404 -14.40 3.16 -24.59
CA GLU A 404 -13.35 2.74 -25.53
C GLU A 404 -12.12 3.62 -25.33
N LEU A 405 -10.99 3.00 -25.02
CA LEU A 405 -9.70 3.64 -24.88
C LEU A 405 -9.10 3.95 -26.26
N PRO A 406 -8.14 4.90 -26.36
CA PRO A 406 -7.53 5.28 -27.63
C PRO A 406 -6.82 4.18 -28.41
N ASN A 407 -6.44 3.07 -27.75
CA ASN A 407 -5.83 1.90 -28.38
C ASN A 407 -6.84 0.82 -28.81
N GLY A 408 -8.15 1.09 -28.68
CA GLY A 408 -9.23 0.15 -29.00
C GLY A 408 -9.56 -0.85 -27.88
N MET A 409 -8.92 -0.75 -26.72
CA MET A 409 -9.31 -1.54 -25.54
C MET A 409 -10.59 -0.96 -24.94
N SER A 410 -11.54 -1.83 -24.57
CA SER A 410 -12.78 -1.44 -23.92
C SER A 410 -12.68 -1.68 -22.41
N ILE A 411 -13.10 -0.71 -21.60
CA ILE A 411 -13.17 -0.84 -20.14
C ILE A 411 -14.62 -0.70 -19.67
N LEU A 412 -14.98 -1.40 -18.59
CA LEU A 412 -16.19 -1.13 -17.82
C LEU A 412 -15.83 -0.45 -16.51
N GLY A 413 -16.55 0.63 -16.19
CA GLY A 413 -16.31 1.36 -14.96
C GLY A 413 -17.15 2.61 -14.83
N THR A 414 -16.60 3.59 -14.13
CA THR A 414 -17.27 4.84 -13.79
C THR A 414 -16.47 6.04 -14.30
N ARG A 415 -17.20 7.12 -14.58
CA ARG A 415 -16.65 8.41 -15.02
C ARG A 415 -17.01 9.48 -14.01
N TYR A 416 -16.01 10.25 -13.61
CA TYR A 416 -16.17 11.49 -12.87
C TYR A 416 -15.74 12.65 -13.75
N SER A 417 -16.46 13.75 -13.67
CA SER A 417 -16.14 14.97 -14.40
C SER A 417 -16.11 16.15 -13.44
N THR A 418 -15.11 17.02 -13.59
CA THR A 418 -15.06 18.30 -12.89
C THR A 418 -14.72 19.41 -13.87
N GLY A 419 -15.39 20.55 -13.71
CA GLY A 419 -15.09 21.75 -14.47
C GLY A 419 -13.68 22.27 -14.18
N LEU A 420 -13.05 22.82 -15.19
CA LEU A 420 -11.76 23.49 -15.14
C LEU A 420 -11.91 24.94 -15.58
N PRO A 421 -10.94 25.82 -15.24
CA PRO A 421 -10.90 27.16 -15.79
C PRO A 421 -10.88 27.16 -17.32
N GLY A 422 -11.66 28.06 -17.91
CA GLY A 422 -11.76 28.25 -19.37
C GLY A 422 -12.82 27.40 -20.06
N GLY A 423 -13.83 26.89 -19.35
CA GLY A 423 -14.92 26.08 -19.92
C GLY A 423 -14.61 24.59 -20.05
N ARG A 424 -13.32 24.23 -19.98
CA ARG A 424 -12.82 22.86 -20.09
C ARG A 424 -13.33 21.95 -18.97
N THR A 425 -13.32 20.66 -19.22
CA THR A 425 -13.70 19.62 -18.25
C THR A 425 -12.59 18.58 -18.12
N LEU A 426 -12.21 18.25 -16.88
CA LEU A 426 -11.40 17.07 -16.59
C LEU A 426 -12.35 15.88 -16.39
N GLU A 427 -12.18 14.86 -17.21
CA GLU A 427 -12.83 13.57 -17.01
C GLU A 427 -11.84 12.53 -16.50
N ILE A 428 -12.29 11.73 -15.52
CA ILE A 428 -11.53 10.67 -14.88
C ILE A 428 -12.37 9.40 -14.97
N HIS A 429 -11.89 8.45 -15.76
CA HIS A 429 -12.49 7.15 -15.99
C HIS A 429 -11.70 6.12 -15.19
N LYS A 430 -12.39 5.40 -14.30
CA LYS A 430 -11.81 4.31 -13.50
C LYS A 430 -12.57 3.03 -13.85
N GLY A 431 -11.87 1.97 -14.24
CA GLY A 431 -12.53 0.76 -14.74
C GLY A 431 -11.64 -0.49 -14.72
N ILE A 432 -12.17 -1.58 -15.25
CA ILE A 432 -11.45 -2.82 -15.55
C ILE A 432 -11.64 -3.09 -17.05
N GLU A 433 -10.65 -3.71 -17.71
CA GLU A 433 -10.84 -4.26 -19.05
C GLU A 433 -12.13 -5.11 -19.11
N LYS A 434 -12.89 -4.93 -20.18
CA LYS A 434 -14.27 -5.41 -20.33
C LYS A 434 -14.43 -6.92 -20.20
N ASN A 435 -13.51 -7.72 -20.74
CA ASN A 435 -13.58 -9.17 -20.64
C ASN A 435 -13.18 -9.65 -19.24
N LEU A 436 -12.18 -9.03 -18.62
CA LEU A 436 -11.83 -9.29 -17.23
C LEU A 436 -12.98 -8.94 -16.28
N TYR A 437 -13.68 -7.83 -16.51
CA TYR A 437 -14.90 -7.50 -15.79
C TYR A 437 -15.95 -8.60 -15.94
N ARG A 438 -16.18 -9.13 -17.16
CA ARG A 438 -17.16 -10.21 -17.40
C ARG A 438 -16.80 -11.51 -16.69
N GLU A 439 -15.51 -11.84 -16.60
CA GLU A 439 -15.05 -12.97 -15.80
C GLU A 439 -15.44 -12.79 -14.33
N LEU A 440 -15.17 -11.61 -13.77
CA LEU A 440 -15.52 -11.28 -12.39
C LEU A 440 -17.03 -11.22 -12.14
N GLU A 441 -17.79 -10.59 -13.04
CA GLU A 441 -19.24 -10.54 -12.96
C GLU A 441 -19.82 -11.95 -12.96
N ALA A 442 -19.27 -12.87 -13.74
CA ALA A 442 -19.72 -14.25 -13.79
C ALA A 442 -19.15 -15.15 -12.66
N GLY A 443 -18.36 -14.60 -11.73
CA GLY A 443 -17.78 -15.38 -10.63
C GLY A 443 -16.56 -16.23 -11.02
N ARG A 444 -16.00 -16.06 -12.23
CA ARG A 444 -14.89 -16.86 -12.77
C ARG A 444 -13.53 -16.26 -12.41
N LEU A 445 -13.15 -16.38 -11.15
CA LEU A 445 -11.92 -15.78 -10.61
C LEU A 445 -10.64 -16.30 -11.30
N ALA A 446 -10.60 -17.59 -11.62
CA ALA A 446 -9.47 -18.19 -12.33
C ALA A 446 -9.27 -17.58 -13.73
N GLY A 447 -10.37 -17.37 -14.45
CA GLY A 447 -10.37 -16.72 -15.76
C GLY A 447 -9.89 -15.27 -15.70
N PHE A 448 -10.39 -14.51 -14.71
CA PHE A 448 -9.92 -13.15 -14.43
C PHE A 448 -8.40 -13.10 -14.21
N MET A 449 -7.87 -13.93 -13.30
CA MET A 449 -6.43 -13.89 -12.98
C MET A 449 -5.54 -14.27 -14.17
N ARG A 450 -5.98 -15.20 -15.03
CA ARG A 450 -5.24 -15.52 -16.26
C ARG A 450 -5.26 -14.38 -17.26
N GLY A 451 -6.45 -13.87 -17.58
CA GLY A 451 -6.59 -12.81 -18.58
C GLY A 451 -5.89 -11.52 -18.15
N ALA A 452 -5.86 -11.21 -16.85
CA ALA A 452 -5.18 -10.04 -16.32
C ALA A 452 -3.69 -10.01 -16.70
N HIS A 453 -3.01 -11.16 -16.64
CA HIS A 453 -1.63 -11.27 -17.10
C HIS A 453 -1.48 -11.02 -18.60
N GLU A 454 -2.38 -11.58 -19.42
CA GLU A 454 -2.35 -11.38 -20.88
C GLU A 454 -2.50 -9.90 -21.23
N ILE A 455 -3.44 -9.20 -20.61
CA ILE A 455 -3.62 -7.75 -20.76
C ILE A 455 -2.40 -6.96 -20.26
N ALA A 456 -1.77 -7.39 -19.16
CA ALA A 456 -0.58 -6.75 -18.63
C ALA A 456 0.64 -6.91 -19.56
N GLU A 457 0.80 -8.05 -20.25
CA GLU A 457 1.82 -8.23 -21.29
C GLU A 457 1.53 -7.36 -22.52
N GLU A 458 0.26 -7.24 -22.91
CA GLU A 458 -0.19 -6.37 -23.99
C GLU A 458 -0.02 -4.88 -23.69
N ARG A 459 0.15 -4.47 -22.42
CA ARG A 459 0.53 -3.11 -21.98
C ARG A 459 1.76 -2.57 -22.72
N SER A 460 2.60 -3.45 -23.25
CA SER A 460 3.75 -3.12 -24.09
C SER A 460 3.37 -2.43 -25.41
N ARG A 461 2.11 -2.54 -25.85
CA ARG A 461 1.55 -1.82 -27.01
C ARG A 461 1.18 -0.40 -26.58
N SER A 462 1.99 0.57 -27.00
CA SER A 462 1.89 1.97 -26.59
C SER A 462 0.50 2.58 -26.82
N PHE A 463 -0.09 3.18 -25.78
CA PHE A 463 -1.22 4.09 -25.96
C PHE A 463 -0.81 5.28 -26.84
N PRO A 464 -1.66 5.72 -27.79
CA PRO A 464 -1.42 6.93 -28.57
C PRO A 464 -1.06 8.11 -27.68
N ARG A 465 -0.02 8.87 -28.08
CA ARG A 465 0.45 10.05 -27.33
C ARG A 465 -0.45 11.25 -27.61
N ASP A 466 -1.64 11.27 -27.01
CA ASP A 466 -2.51 12.46 -27.02
C ASP A 466 -2.03 13.48 -25.96
N PRO A 467 -1.82 14.77 -26.32
CA PRO A 467 -1.55 15.83 -25.35
C PRO A 467 -2.55 15.88 -24.19
N ARG A 468 -3.83 15.62 -24.47
CA ARG A 468 -4.98 15.84 -23.60
C ARG A 468 -5.44 14.60 -22.82
N GLN A 469 -4.69 13.50 -22.87
CA GLN A 469 -5.06 12.26 -22.19
C GLN A 469 -3.87 11.61 -21.46
N SER A 470 -4.18 10.88 -20.39
CA SER A 470 -3.24 10.04 -19.63
C SER A 470 -3.93 8.71 -19.31
N VAL A 471 -3.26 7.60 -19.60
CA VAL A 471 -3.79 6.24 -19.32
C VAL A 471 -2.75 5.48 -18.50
N ALA A 472 -3.20 4.90 -17.38
CA ALA A 472 -2.45 3.91 -16.62
C ALA A 472 -3.24 2.60 -16.60
N LEU A 473 -2.52 1.48 -16.73
CA LEU A 473 -3.07 0.11 -16.76
C LEU A 473 -2.36 -0.72 -15.68
N GLY A 474 -3.15 -1.31 -14.78
CA GLY A 474 -2.70 -2.22 -13.73
C GLY A 474 -2.47 -3.65 -14.25
N ASN A 475 -1.72 -4.45 -13.49
CA ASN A 475 -1.48 -5.86 -13.81
C ASN A 475 -2.70 -6.76 -13.59
N ASP A 476 -3.72 -6.23 -12.91
CA ASP A 476 -5.04 -6.82 -12.65
C ASP A 476 -6.08 -6.36 -13.69
N GLY A 477 -5.65 -5.65 -14.73
CA GLY A 477 -6.52 -5.11 -15.77
C GLY A 477 -7.30 -3.85 -15.36
N THR A 478 -7.03 -3.29 -14.18
CA THR A 478 -7.59 -1.99 -13.78
C THR A 478 -7.04 -0.87 -14.67
N VAL A 479 -7.86 0.12 -14.98
CA VAL A 479 -7.50 1.24 -15.84
C VAL A 479 -7.89 2.56 -15.17
N LEU A 480 -6.94 3.49 -15.19
CA LEU A 480 -7.15 4.88 -14.85
C LEU A 480 -6.90 5.71 -16.10
N TRP A 481 -7.96 6.25 -16.69
CA TRP A 481 -7.91 7.10 -17.87
C TRP A 481 -8.40 8.50 -17.54
N MET A 482 -7.51 9.47 -17.66
CA MET A 482 -7.83 10.88 -17.48
C MET A 482 -7.78 11.59 -18.82
N ARG A 483 -8.74 12.47 -19.08
CA ARG A 483 -8.75 13.30 -20.30
C ARG A 483 -9.32 14.69 -20.05
N VAL A 484 -8.88 15.64 -20.84
CA VAL A 484 -9.36 17.03 -20.83
C VAL A 484 -10.18 17.28 -22.07
N THR A 485 -11.43 17.70 -21.90
CA THR A 485 -12.33 18.12 -22.98
C THR A 485 -12.58 19.62 -22.91
N GLU A 486 -12.96 20.20 -24.04
CA GLU A 486 -13.37 21.62 -24.12
C GLU A 486 -14.79 21.82 -23.60
#